data_AF-A0A527G463-F1
#
_entry.id   AF-A0A527G463-F1
#
_cell.length_a   1.000
_cell.length_b   1.000
_cell.length_c   1.000
_cell.angle_alpha   90.00
_cell.angle_beta   90.00
_cell.angle_gamma   90.00
#
_symmetry.space_group_name_H-M   'P 1'
#
loop_
_entity.id
_entity.type
_entity.pdbx_description
1 polymer ?
#
loop_
_entity_poly.entity_id
_entity_poly.type
_entity_poly.pdbx_seq_one_letter_code
_entity_poly.pdbx_strand_id
1 'polypeptide(L)' 'LSQWNGFGGFDGDGRHYVVRLAGRRTTPQPWINVVSNASFGFHTSAEGAAFTWSRNSRDYQLTPWSNDPVS' A
#
# COMPACT_ATOMS: atom_id res chain seq x y z
N LEU A 1 -16.49 -3.88 -9.89
CA LEU A 1 -15.28 -3.05 -10.03
C LEU A 1 -15.23 -2.52 -11.46
N SER A 2 -15.21 -1.20 -11.65
CA SER A 2 -14.95 -0.56 -12.94
C SER A 2 -13.43 -0.48 -13.20
N GLN A 3 -13.03 -0.32 -14.47
CA GLN A 3 -11.62 -0.24 -14.87
C GLN A 3 -10.76 -1.41 -14.37
N TRP A 4 -11.27 -2.65 -14.49
CA TRP A 4 -10.57 -3.85 -14.06
C TRP A 4 -9.30 -4.12 -14.88
N ASN A 5 -8.15 -4.24 -14.20
CA ASN A 5 -6.85 -4.46 -14.86
C ASN A 5 -6.25 -5.86 -14.62
N GLY A 6 -7.06 -6.82 -14.19
CA GLY A 6 -6.61 -8.17 -13.86
C GLY A 6 -6.23 -8.36 -12.39
N PHE A 7 -5.93 -7.29 -11.64
CA PHE A 7 -5.55 -7.34 -10.21
C PHE A 7 -6.52 -6.55 -9.31
N GLY A 8 -7.13 -5.49 -9.84
CA GLY A 8 -8.05 -4.64 -9.10
C GLY A 8 -8.87 -3.74 -10.00
N GLY A 9 -9.70 -2.92 -9.38
CA GLY A 9 -10.48 -1.88 -10.05
C GLY A 9 -11.18 -0.98 -9.04
N PHE A 10 -11.78 0.10 -9.52
CA PHE A 10 -12.53 1.03 -8.69
C PHE A 10 -13.89 0.45 -8.28
N ASP A 11 -14.30 0.68 -7.04
CA ASP A 11 -15.61 0.27 -6.53
C ASP A 11 -16.57 1.45 -6.38
N GLY A 12 -17.87 1.19 -6.55
CA GLY A 12 -18.95 2.14 -6.36
C GLY A 12 -18.71 3.51 -6.99
N ASP A 13 -18.56 4.53 -6.14
CA ASP A 13 -18.35 5.93 -6.49
C ASP A 13 -16.91 6.29 -6.92
N GLY A 14 -16.03 5.30 -7.03
CA GLY A 14 -14.65 5.48 -7.46
C GLY A 14 -13.71 5.99 -6.37
N ARG A 15 -14.15 6.17 -5.13
CA ARG A 15 -13.26 6.58 -4.02
C ARG A 15 -12.46 5.43 -3.42
N HIS A 16 -12.81 4.19 -3.74
CA HIS A 16 -12.10 3.00 -3.28
C HIS A 16 -11.54 2.23 -4.46
N TYR A 17 -10.26 1.92 -4.41
CA TYR A 17 -9.65 0.97 -5.33
C TYR A 17 -9.50 -0.38 -4.61
N VAL A 18 -10.12 -1.42 -5.15
CA VAL A 18 -10.10 -2.76 -4.55
C VAL A 18 -9.11 -3.64 -5.29
N VAL A 19 -8.08 -4.11 -4.58
CA VAL A 19 -7.14 -5.13 -5.06
C VAL A 19 -7.65 -6.51 -4.63
N ARG A 20 -7.69 -7.47 -5.57
CA ARG A 20 -8.07 -8.86 -5.31
C ARG A 20 -6.94 -9.79 -5.73
N LEU A 21 -6.18 -10.26 -4.75
CA LEU A 21 -5.14 -11.27 -4.92
C LEU A 21 -5.65 -12.64 -4.46
N ALA A 22 -5.21 -13.70 -5.14
CA ALA A 22 -5.54 -15.08 -4.79
C ALA A 22 -4.30 -15.96 -4.87
N GLY A 23 -4.15 -16.86 -3.89
CA GLY A 23 -2.99 -17.75 -3.81
C GLY A 23 -1.68 -16.97 -3.70
N ARG A 24 -0.75 -17.24 -4.62
CA ARG A 24 0.59 -16.62 -4.66
C ARG A 24 0.69 -15.44 -5.64
N ARG A 25 -0.45 -14.94 -6.15
CA ARG A 25 -0.46 -13.83 -7.10
C ARG A 25 -0.17 -12.52 -6.37
N THR A 26 0.81 -11.77 -6.86
CA THR A 26 1.17 -10.43 -6.40
C THR A 26 0.82 -9.38 -7.45
N THR A 27 0.80 -8.11 -7.05
CA THR A 27 0.69 -7.00 -8.00
C THR A 27 1.96 -6.90 -8.87
N PRO A 28 1.90 -6.36 -10.11
CA PRO A 28 3.07 -6.28 -11.00
C PRO A 28 4.23 -5.44 -10.45
N GLN A 29 3.91 -4.52 -9.55
CA GLN A 29 4.80 -3.66 -8.78
C GLN A 29 4.14 -3.43 -7.42
N PRO A 30 4.89 -3.15 -6.34
CA PRO A 30 4.30 -2.91 -5.02
C PRO A 30 3.27 -1.79 -5.08
N TRP A 31 1.99 -2.14 -4.92
CA TRP A 31 0.92 -1.16 -4.79
C TRP A 31 0.68 -0.89 -3.32
N ILE A 32 0.82 0.37 -2.92
CA ILE A 32 0.66 0.79 -1.53
C ILE A 32 -0.54 1.72 -1.35
N ASN A 33 -1.08 1.72 -0.13
CA ASN A 33 -1.92 2.79 0.36
C ASN A 33 -1.13 3.58 1.42
N VAL A 34 -1.21 4.91 1.36
CA VAL A 34 -0.56 5.82 2.30
C VAL A 34 -1.64 6.52 3.12
N VAL A 35 -1.55 6.41 4.44
CA VAL A 35 -2.45 7.07 5.38
C VAL A 35 -1.61 7.98 6.27
N SER A 36 -1.87 9.28 6.23
CA SER A 36 -1.13 10.25 7.04
C SER A 36 -1.96 11.44 7.49
N ASN A 37 -1.46 12.08 8.55
CA ASN A 37 -1.89 13.38 9.04
C ASN A 37 -0.66 14.18 9.49
N ALA A 38 -0.88 15.34 10.12
CA ALA A 38 0.21 16.22 10.55
C ALA A 38 1.17 15.60 11.59
N SER A 39 0.75 14.57 12.31
CA SER A 39 1.50 13.98 13.43
C SER A 39 1.97 12.55 13.17
N PHE A 40 1.28 11.79 12.32
CA PHE A 40 1.57 10.38 12.09
C PHE A 40 1.29 9.97 10.65
N GLY A 41 1.96 8.92 10.21
CA GLY A 41 1.57 8.23 8.99
C GLY A 41 2.11 6.82 8.92
N PHE A 42 1.50 6.05 8.02
CA PHE A 42 1.98 4.74 7.62
C PHE A 42 1.68 4.50 6.15
N HIS A 43 2.38 3.54 5.56
CA HIS A 43 1.92 2.89 4.34
C HIS A 43 1.79 1.38 4.53
N THR A 44 0.98 0.76 3.69
CA THR A 44 0.89 -0.69 3.58
C THR A 44 0.81 -1.13 2.12
N SER A 45 1.50 -2.21 1.75
CA SER A 45 1.38 -2.80 0.42
C SER A 45 0.21 -3.79 0.34
N ALA A 46 -0.24 -4.10 -0.88
CA ALA A 46 -1.23 -5.14 -1.13
C ALA A 46 -0.80 -6.52 -0.60
N GLU A 47 0.51 -6.74 -0.49
CA GLU A 47 1.15 -7.97 0.00
C GLU A 47 1.48 -7.94 1.51
N GLY A 48 1.14 -6.85 2.22
CA GLY A 48 1.23 -6.77 3.69
C GLY A 48 2.53 -6.17 4.25
N ALA A 49 3.43 -5.65 3.41
CA ALA A 49 4.55 -4.86 3.90
C ALA A 49 4.03 -3.56 4.54
N ALA A 50 4.66 -3.10 5.62
CA ALA A 50 4.22 -1.92 6.35
C ALA A 50 5.38 -1.07 6.88
N PHE A 51 5.17 0.24 6.91
CA PHE A 51 6.13 1.23 7.41
C PHE A 51 5.37 2.35 8.10
N THR A 52 5.75 2.67 9.34
CA THR A 52 5.08 3.67 10.19
C THR A 52 6.07 4.70 10.69
N TRP A 53 5.65 5.97 10.77
CA TRP A 53 6.46 7.09 11.26
C TRP A 53 5.64 8.08 12.08
N SER A 54 6.34 8.88 12.88
CA SER A 54 5.78 10.04 13.59
C SER A 54 6.34 11.32 12.98
N ARG A 55 5.48 12.24 12.54
CA ARG A 55 5.81 13.58 11.98
C ARG A 55 6.66 13.61 10.71
N ASN A 56 7.76 12.86 10.64
CA ASN A 56 8.72 12.83 9.54
C ASN A 56 9.11 11.38 9.22
N SER A 57 8.84 10.94 7.99
CA SER A 57 9.08 9.57 7.54
C SER A 57 10.56 9.24 7.32
N ARG A 58 11.45 10.23 7.25
CA ARG A 58 12.89 10.02 7.14
C ARG A 58 13.53 9.79 8.50
N ASP A 59 13.25 10.68 9.44
CA ASP A 59 14.01 10.80 10.69
C ASP A 59 13.35 10.08 11.88
N TYR A 60 12.02 9.88 11.85
CA TYR A 60 11.24 9.40 12.99
C TYR A 60 10.43 8.14 12.64
N GLN A 61 11.15 7.12 12.18
CA GLN A 61 10.63 5.81 11.85
C GLN A 61 10.27 5.03 13.12
N LEU A 62 9.06 4.46 13.17
CA LEU A 62 8.62 3.60 14.27
C LEU A 62 8.75 2.12 13.92
N THR A 63 8.54 1.78 12.65
CA THR A 63 8.89 0.47 12.10
C THR A 63 9.93 0.67 11.01
N PRO A 64 10.87 -0.27 10.83
CA PRO A 64 11.90 -0.15 9.81
C PRO A 64 11.27 -0.16 8.42
N TRP A 65 11.81 0.69 7.52
CA TRP A 65 11.56 0.55 6.09
C TRP A 65 12.55 -0.47 5.51
N SER A 66 12.06 -1.37 4.65
CA SER A 66 12.91 -2.29 3.89
C SER A 66 12.71 -2.04 2.39
N ASN A 67 13.82 -1.79 1.69
CA ASN A 67 13.86 -1.84 0.23
C ASN A 67 14.40 -3.21 -0.16
N ASP A 68 13.54 -4.23 -0.11
CA ASP A 68 13.93 -5.54 -0.61
C ASP A 68 13.90 -5.47 -2.15
N PRO A 69 15.06 -5.51 -2.84
CA PRO A 69 15.09 -5.45 -4.28
C PRO A 69 14.59 -6.79 -4.81
N VAL A 70 13.28 -6.83 -5.12
CA VAL A 70 12.57 -7.96 -5.75
C VAL A 70 12.18 -9.07 -4.77
N SER A 71 10.90 -9.07 -4.38
CA SER A 71 10.16 -10.29 -4.02
C SER A 71 9.58 -10.94 -5.27
#